data_AF-A0A223D2U4-F1
#
_entry.id   AF-A0A223D2U4-F1
#
_cell.length_a   1.000
_cell.length_b   1.000
_cell.length_c   1.000
_cell.angle_alpha   90.00
_cell.angle_beta   90.00
_cell.angle_gamma   90.00
#
_symmetry.space_group_name_H-M   'P 1'
#
loop_
_entity.id
_entity.type
_entity.pdbx_description
1 polymer ?
#
loop_
_entity_poly.entity_id
_entity_poly.type
_entity_poly.pdbx_seq_one_letter_code
_entity_poly.pdbx_strand_id
1 'polypeptide(L)'
;MDDVLRFLGVMAALSASAQTMTQQLRKRLNWLNTKRTDEDSGNELIRVAEGKLHANVHLVCGVNGFILAALGNIHPLSYLGLQPIWAQSNLPLLTNLIDYLCAGVLVAYGGPWFHEVLGIVREYKKSLRGTP
;
A
#
# COMPACT_ATOMS: atom_id res chain seq x y z
N MET A 1 13.74 15.49 8.91
CA MET A 1 12.50 15.00 9.56
C MET A 1 11.27 15.28 8.72
N ASP A 2 11.17 16.45 8.09
CA ASP A 2 10.01 16.82 7.25
C ASP A 2 9.83 15.92 6.01
N ASP A 3 10.93 15.49 5.39
CA ASP A 3 10.91 14.60 4.21
C ASP A 3 10.35 13.20 4.53
N VAL A 4 10.75 12.62 5.66
CA VAL A 4 10.22 11.33 6.14
C VAL A 4 8.75 11.46 6.50
N LEU A 5 8.34 12.55 7.14
CA LEU A 5 6.93 12.82 7.45
C LEU A 5 6.08 12.99 6.18
N ARG A 6 6.64 13.66 5.16
CA ARG A 6 5.97 13.85 3.87
C ARG A 6 5.84 12.52 3.12
N PHE A 7 6.90 11.71 3.10
CA PHE A 7 6.87 10.34 2.57
C PHE A 7 5.80 9.51 3.27
N LEU A 8 5.84 9.43 4.61
CA LEU A 8 4.88 8.66 5.39
C LEU A 8 3.45 9.14 5.14
N GLY A 9 3.21 10.44 5.12
CA GLY A 9 1.89 11.03 4.87
C GLY A 9 1.33 10.69 3.50
N VAL A 10 2.15 10.82 2.45
CA VAL A 10 1.76 10.48 1.07
C VAL A 10 1.51 8.98 0.94
N MET A 11 2.39 8.14 1.50
CA MET A 11 2.24 6.68 1.42
C MET A 11 1.06 6.16 2.22
N ALA A 12 0.73 6.76 3.37
CA ALA A 12 -0.48 6.43 4.12
C ALA A 12 -1.75 6.81 3.37
N ALA A 13 -1.80 8.01 2.78
CA ALA A 13 -2.93 8.45 1.96
C ALA A 13 -3.11 7.55 0.72
N LEU A 14 -2.01 7.19 0.07
CA LEU A 14 -2.02 6.33 -1.11
C LEU A 14 -2.42 4.89 -0.74
N SER A 15 -1.97 4.38 0.40
CA SER A 15 -2.37 3.06 0.89
C SER A 15 -3.84 3.00 1.28
N ALA A 16 -4.37 4.00 2.00
CA ALA A 16 -5.79 4.08 2.33
C ALA A 16 -6.67 4.16 1.07
N SER A 17 -6.22 4.92 0.06
CA SER A 17 -6.91 5.05 -1.23
C SER A 17 -6.91 3.73 -2.01
N ALA A 18 -5.75 3.05 -2.07
CA ALA A 18 -5.60 1.75 -2.73
C ALA A 18 -6.43 0.65 -2.04
N GLN A 19 -6.48 0.64 -0.70
CA GLN A 19 -7.33 -0.28 0.07
C GLN A 19 -8.82 -0.02 -0.19
N THR A 20 -9.24 1.25 -0.19
CA THR A 20 -10.63 1.62 -0.49
C THR A 20 -11.03 1.18 -1.89
N MET A 21 -10.18 1.43 -2.89
CA MET A 21 -10.39 0.99 -4.27
C MET A 21 -10.46 -0.54 -4.37
N THR A 22 -9.58 -1.25 -3.66
CA THR A 22 -9.58 -2.71 -3.58
C THR A 22 -10.85 -3.27 -2.93
N GLN A 23 -11.37 -2.60 -1.90
CA GLN A 23 -12.62 -2.98 -1.25
C GLN A 23 -13.84 -2.76 -2.16
N GLN A 24 -13.85 -1.68 -2.94
CA GLN A 24 -14.88 -1.42 -3.94
C GLN A 24 -14.83 -2.45 -5.08
N LEU A 25 -13.62 -2.82 -5.52
CA LEU A 25 -13.40 -3.89 -6.50
C LEU A 25 -13.84 -5.26 -5.97
N ARG A 26 -13.54 -5.58 -4.72
CA ARG A 26 -13.99 -6.82 -4.06
C ARG A 26 -15.52 -6.94 -4.01
N LYS A 27 -16.23 -5.83 -3.80
CA LYS A 27 -17.71 -5.82 -3.84
C LYS A 27 -18.29 -6.08 -5.23
N ARG A 28 -17.53 -5.77 -6.30
CA ARG A 28 -17.98 -5.91 -7.69
C ARG A 28 -17.49 -7.20 -8.36
N LEU A 29 -16.36 -7.76 -7.91
CA LEU A 29 -15.74 -8.96 -8.47
C LEU A 29 -16.03 -10.17 -7.59
N ASN A 30 -16.94 -11.03 -8.04
CA ASN A 30 -17.28 -12.30 -7.37
C ASN A 30 -16.07 -13.22 -7.15
N TRP A 31 -14.99 -13.06 -7.92
CA TRP A 31 -13.73 -13.79 -7.77
C TRP A 31 -12.95 -13.47 -6.47
N LEU A 32 -13.29 -12.36 -5.80
CA LEU A 32 -12.72 -11.96 -4.50
C LEU A 32 -13.70 -12.20 -3.34
N ASN A 33 -14.83 -12.84 -3.62
CA ASN A 33 -15.79 -13.31 -2.62
C ASN A 33 -15.70 -14.84 -2.54
N THR A 34 -15.06 -15.34 -1.49
CA THR A 34 -15.37 -16.69 -1.03
C THR A 34 -16.82 -16.68 -0.57
N LYS A 35 -17.74 -17.18 -1.41
CA LYS A 35 -18.99 -17.72 -0.89
C LYS A 35 -18.55 -18.82 0.07
N ARG A 36 -18.80 -18.60 1.35
CA ARG A 36 -18.68 -19.62 2.39
C ARG A 36 -19.70 -20.69 1.98
N THR A 37 -19.27 -21.71 1.25
CA THR A 37 -20.10 -22.88 1.01
C THR A 37 -20.15 -23.60 2.35
N ASP A 38 -21.34 -23.70 2.92
CA ASP A 38 -21.67 -24.32 4.22
C ASP A 38 -21.43 -25.85 4.22
N GLU A 39 -20.35 -26.33 3.62
CA GLU A 39 -20.00 -27.75 3.66
C GLU A 39 -18.72 -27.95 4.46
N ASP A 40 -18.92 -28.64 5.58
CA ASP A 40 -18.05 -29.06 6.69
C ASP A 40 -16.84 -29.93 6.26
N SER A 41 -16.33 -29.74 5.06
CA SER A 41 -15.27 -30.55 4.44
C SER A 41 -13.92 -29.83 4.49
N GLY A 42 -13.24 -29.94 5.63
CA GLY A 42 -11.79 -29.74 5.73
C GLY A 42 -11.34 -28.32 6.08
N ASN A 43 -11.11 -28.09 7.37
CA ASN A 43 -10.55 -26.85 7.94
C ASN A 43 -9.23 -26.39 7.26
N GLU A 44 -8.47 -27.28 6.60
CA GLU A 44 -7.25 -26.91 5.87
C GLU A 44 -7.52 -26.32 4.48
N LEU A 45 -8.51 -26.80 3.73
CA LEU A 45 -8.84 -26.28 2.39
C LEU A 45 -9.39 -24.86 2.47
N ILE A 46 -10.19 -24.58 3.49
CA ILE A 46 -10.71 -23.23 3.77
C ILE A 46 -9.56 -22.27 4.10
N ARG A 47 -8.59 -22.69 4.91
CA ARG A 47 -7.39 -21.88 5.23
C ARG A 47 -6.50 -21.61 4.02
N VAL A 48 -6.30 -22.59 3.14
CA VAL A 48 -5.53 -22.39 1.90
C VAL A 48 -6.28 -21.45 0.94
N ALA A 49 -7.60 -21.57 0.83
CA ALA A 49 -8.43 -20.68 0.04
C ALA A 49 -8.44 -19.24 0.59
N GLU A 50 -8.51 -19.08 1.91
CA GLU A 50 -8.38 -17.79 2.59
C GLU A 50 -6.98 -17.18 2.39
N GLY A 51 -5.92 -17.98 2.48
CA GLY A 51 -4.54 -17.54 2.22
C GLY A 51 -4.34 -17.05 0.78
N LYS A 52 -4.88 -17.78 -0.21
CA LYS A 52 -4.88 -17.38 -1.62
C LYS A 52 -5.70 -16.10 -1.86
N LEU A 53 -6.84 -15.98 -1.18
CA LEU A 53 -7.68 -14.79 -1.26
C LEU A 53 -6.98 -13.56 -0.66
N HIS A 54 -6.36 -13.72 0.51
CA HIS A 54 -5.58 -12.65 1.14
C HIS A 54 -4.41 -12.22 0.24
N ALA A 55 -3.65 -13.17 -0.32
CA ALA A 55 -2.59 -12.87 -1.27
C ALA A 55 -3.11 -12.12 -2.50
N ASN A 56 -4.24 -12.54 -3.08
CA ASN A 56 -4.86 -11.85 -4.21
C ASN A 56 -5.32 -10.43 -3.84
N VAL A 57 -5.89 -10.23 -2.65
CA VAL A 57 -6.31 -8.89 -2.18
C VAL A 57 -5.10 -7.98 -2.01
N HIS A 58 -3.99 -8.47 -1.45
CA HIS A 58 -2.75 -7.70 -1.32
C HIS A 58 -2.13 -7.38 -2.68
N LEU A 59 -2.19 -8.31 -3.63
CA LEU A 59 -1.73 -8.09 -5.01
C LEU A 59 -2.57 -7.01 -5.70
N VAL A 60 -3.89 -7.10 -5.63
CA VAL A 60 -4.81 -6.09 -6.18
C VAL A 60 -4.60 -4.73 -5.51
N CYS A 61 -4.37 -4.71 -4.19
CA CYS A 61 -4.03 -3.48 -3.47
C CYS A 61 -2.72 -2.87 -3.98
N GLY A 62 -1.69 -3.69 -4.22
CA GLY A 62 -0.42 -3.23 -4.79
C GLY A 62 -0.56 -2.69 -6.22
N VAL A 63 -1.38 -3.34 -7.06
CA VAL A 63 -1.68 -2.86 -8.41
C VAL A 63 -2.44 -1.55 -8.38
N ASN A 64 -3.45 -1.41 -7.50
CA ASN A 64 -4.15 -0.14 -7.32
C ASN A 64 -3.22 0.94 -6.79
N GLY A 65 -2.29 0.61 -5.89
CA GLY A 65 -1.24 1.51 -5.42
C GLY A 65 -0.33 1.97 -6.55
N PHE A 66 0.10 1.06 -7.43
CA PHE A 66 0.89 1.40 -8.63
C PHE A 66 0.14 2.37 -9.55
N ILE A 67 -1.13 2.07 -9.86
CA ILE A 67 -1.95 2.91 -10.75
C ILE A 67 -2.16 4.30 -10.13
N LEU A 68 -2.46 4.38 -8.84
CA LEU A 68 -2.65 5.65 -8.14
C LEU A 68 -1.35 6.45 -8.06
N ALA A 69 -0.19 5.79 -7.87
CA ALA A 69 1.10 6.45 -7.89
C ALA A 69 1.45 6.99 -9.28
N ALA A 70 1.17 6.22 -10.33
CA ALA A 70 1.36 6.65 -11.72
C ALA A 70 0.45 7.84 -12.09
N LEU A 71 -0.83 7.80 -11.70
CA LEU A 71 -1.78 8.90 -11.93
C LEU A 71 -1.43 10.16 -11.14
N GLY A 72 -0.95 9.99 -9.90
CA GLY A 72 -0.51 11.09 -9.05
C GLY A 72 0.90 11.59 -9.37
N ASN A 73 1.63 10.95 -10.29
CA ASN A 73 3.05 11.19 -10.55
C ASN A 73 3.88 11.20 -9.25
N ILE A 74 3.63 10.21 -8.39
CA ILE A 74 4.17 10.13 -7.03
C ILE A 74 5.42 9.26 -7.03
N HIS A 75 6.55 9.87 -6.64
CA HIS A 75 7.85 9.24 -6.58
C HIS A 75 8.29 9.01 -5.12
N PRO A 76 7.89 7.89 -4.49
CA PRO A 76 8.11 7.65 -3.06
C PRO A 76 9.59 7.75 -2.64
N LEU A 77 10.50 7.22 -3.45
CA LEU A 77 11.93 7.19 -3.12
C LEU A 77 12.57 8.58 -3.22
N SER A 78 12.05 9.44 -4.10
CA SER A 78 12.49 10.83 -4.21
C SER A 78 12.23 11.62 -2.92
N TYR A 79 11.14 11.33 -2.20
CA TYR A 79 10.83 11.97 -0.93
C TYR A 79 11.76 11.54 0.20
N LEU A 80 12.47 10.41 0.07
CA LEU A 80 13.44 9.97 1.05
C LEU A 80 14.85 10.49 0.74
N GLY A 81 15.02 11.30 -0.32
CA GLY A 81 16.32 11.74 -0.80
C GLY A 81 17.19 10.59 -1.32
N LEU A 82 16.61 9.40 -1.51
CA LEU A 82 17.30 8.24 -2.04
C LEU A 82 17.32 8.35 -3.56
N GLN A 83 18.52 8.33 -4.14
CA GLN A 83 18.69 8.12 -5.57
C GLN A 83 18.77 6.61 -5.81
N PRO A 84 17.68 5.96 -6.26
CA PRO A 84 17.72 4.54 -6.47
C PRO A 84 18.66 4.19 -7.63
N ILE A 85 19.25 2.99 -7.62
CA ILE A 85 20.24 2.55 -8.61
C ILE A 85 19.67 2.64 -10.04
N TRP A 86 18.36 2.42 -10.19
CA TRP A 86 17.67 2.55 -11.48
C TRP A 86 17.50 4.00 -11.96
N ALA A 87 17.62 5.02 -11.10
CA ALA A 87 17.59 6.43 -11.49
C ALA A 87 18.81 6.87 -12.30
N GLN A 88 19.86 6.05 -12.37
CA GLN A 88 21.02 6.27 -13.25
C GLN A 88 20.79 5.77 -14.68
N SER A 89 19.62 5.20 -14.98
CA SER A 89 19.30 4.69 -16.31
C SER A 89 18.96 5.84 -17.27
N ASN A 90 19.52 5.83 -18.48
CA ASN A 90 19.26 6.82 -19.53
C ASN A 90 17.79 6.86 -20.04
N LEU A 91 16.93 5.94 -19.59
CA LEU A 91 15.52 5.86 -19.99
C LEU A 91 14.61 6.38 -18.85
N PRO A 92 14.03 7.58 -18.97
CA PRO A 92 13.22 8.19 -17.91
C PRO A 92 11.93 7.41 -17.65
N LEU A 93 11.36 6.80 -18.70
CA LEU A 93 10.12 6.03 -18.61
C LEU A 93 10.28 4.77 -17.75
N LEU A 94 11.41 4.09 -17.88
CA LEU A 94 11.72 2.86 -17.15
C LEU A 94 11.99 3.15 -15.68
N THR A 95 12.70 4.25 -15.41
CA THR A 95 12.94 4.75 -14.06
C THR A 95 11.63 5.05 -13.32
N ASN A 96 10.71 5.78 -13.96
CA ASN A 96 9.43 6.14 -13.37
C ASN A 96 8.55 4.90 -13.10
N LEU A 97 8.54 3.93 -14.01
CA LEU A 97 7.78 2.69 -13.84
C LEU A 97 8.27 1.86 -12.65
N ILE A 98 9.59 1.74 -12.47
CA ILE A 98 10.16 1.02 -11.32
C ILE A 98 9.82 1.77 -10.02
N ASP A 99 9.83 3.09 -10.04
CA ASP A 99 9.51 3.90 -8.86
C ASP A 99 8.04 3.77 -8.45
N TYR A 100 7.11 3.75 -9.43
CA TYR A 100 5.70 3.46 -9.19
C TYR A 100 5.49 2.02 -8.74
N LEU A 101 6.28 1.06 -9.23
CA LEU A 101 6.23 -0.33 -8.79
C LEU A 101 6.65 -0.44 -7.33
N CYS A 102 7.71 0.25 -6.93
CA CYS A 102 8.10 0.38 -5.53
C CYS A 102 6.99 1.00 -4.69
N ALA A 103 6.29 2.03 -5.19
CA ALA A 103 5.11 2.58 -4.52
C ALA A 103 4.02 1.52 -4.30
N GLY A 104 3.70 0.74 -5.33
CA GLY A 104 2.71 -0.34 -5.26
C GLY A 104 3.09 -1.43 -4.25
N VAL A 105 4.36 -1.86 -4.23
CA VAL A 105 4.86 -2.84 -3.26
C VAL A 105 4.80 -2.29 -1.83
N LEU A 106 5.26 -1.05 -1.63
CA LEU A 106 5.20 -0.39 -0.34
C LEU A 106 3.75 -0.23 0.15
N VAL A 107 2.79 0.00 -0.75
CA VAL A 107 1.37 0.09 -0.38
C VAL A 107 0.78 -1.26 0.00
N ALA A 108 1.14 -2.31 -0.74
CA ALA A 108 0.64 -3.67 -0.49
C ALA A 108 1.10 -4.22 0.87
N TYR A 109 2.35 -3.92 1.27
CA TYR A 109 2.97 -4.43 2.50
C TYR A 109 2.99 -3.43 3.65
N GLY A 110 3.17 -2.14 3.35
CA GLY A 110 3.39 -1.08 4.33
C GLY A 110 2.11 -0.39 4.83
N GLY A 111 0.93 -0.72 4.30
CA GLY A 111 -0.31 -0.03 4.66
C GLY A 111 -0.58 0.11 6.17
N PRO A 112 -0.61 -0.98 6.95
CA PRO A 112 -0.77 -0.92 8.40
C PRO A 112 0.39 -0.17 9.09
N TRP A 113 1.61 -0.43 8.64
CA TRP A 113 2.83 0.15 9.22
C TRP A 113 2.90 1.68 9.07
N PHE A 114 2.55 2.22 7.90
CA PHE A 114 2.55 3.67 7.67
C PHE A 114 1.53 4.38 8.57
N HIS A 115 0.37 3.77 8.76
CA HIS A 115 -0.71 4.36 9.56
C HIS A 115 -0.36 4.36 11.07
N GLU A 116 0.26 3.29 11.55
CA GLU A 116 0.75 3.18 12.94
C GLU A 116 1.90 4.15 13.22
N VAL A 117 2.91 4.20 12.33
CA VAL A 117 4.06 5.10 12.50
C VAL A 117 3.62 6.56 12.48
N LEU A 118 2.71 6.95 11.57
CA LEU A 118 2.14 8.31 11.59
C LEU A 118 1.32 8.58 12.85
N GLY A 119 0.58 7.59 13.35
CA GLY A 119 -0.15 7.68 14.61
C GLY A 119 0.80 8.02 15.76
N ILE A 120 1.85 7.21 15.93
CA ILE A 120 2.88 7.39 16.94
C ILE A 120 3.55 8.76 16.81
N VAL A 121 3.93 9.17 15.60
CA VAL A 121 4.58 10.47 15.40
C VAL A 121 3.61 11.63 15.67
N ARG A 122 2.33 11.48 15.34
CA ARG A 122 1.31 12.49 15.65
C ARG A 122 1.07 12.59 17.14
N GLU A 123 1.07 11.47 17.85
CA GLU A 123 0.90 11.37 19.29
C GLU A 123 2.12 11.92 20.04
N TYR A 124 3.32 11.62 19.55
CA TYR A 124 4.57 12.21 20.01
C TYR A 124 4.60 13.73 19.77
N LYS A 125 4.17 14.20 18.60
CA LYS A 125 4.06 15.64 18.30
C LYS A 125 3.01 16.34 19.18
N LYS A 126 1.91 15.67 19.53
CA LYS A 126 0.93 16.15 20.52
C LYS A 126 1.54 16.22 21.92
N SER A 127 2.29 15.20 22.32
CA SER A 127 3.00 15.17 23.61
C SER A 127 4.05 16.29 23.71
N LEU A 128 4.78 16.57 22.62
CA LEU A 128 5.74 17.68 22.54
C LEU A 128 5.10 19.06 22.47
N ARG A 129 3.89 19.17 21.92
CA ARG A 129 3.11 20.41 21.91
C ARG A 129 2.37 20.68 23.24
N GLY A 130 2.41 19.71 24.18
CA GLY A 130 1.63 19.74 25.42
C GLY A 130 0.13 19.53 25.16
N THR A 131 -0.69 18.98 26.06
CA THR A 131 -1.11 19.59 27.34
C THR A 131 -1.11 21.12 27.23
N PRO A 132 -2.21 21.83 27.53
CA PRO A 132 -2.21 23.30 27.45
C PRO A 132 -0.94 23.93 28.04
#